data_AF-A0A0G1ND13-F1
#
_entry.id   AF-A0A0G1ND13-F1
#
_cell.length_a   1.000
_cell.length_b   1.000
_cell.length_c   1.000
_cell.angle_alpha   90.00
_cell.angle_beta   90.00
_cell.angle_gamma   90.00
#
_symmetry.space_group_name_H-M   'P 1'
#
loop_
_entity.id
_entity.type
_entity.pdbx_description
1 polymer ?
#
loop_
_entity_poly.entity_id
_entity_poly.type
_entity_poly.pdbx_seq_one_letter_code
_entity_poly.pdbx_strand_id
1 'polypeptide(L)'
;MDKETKPATYDSVIAETATAKPSREIFIQTVREQKPENELRQALDEFIHQLQQEADSAWAGPERDLWFNYHLAQTYAAAGLWEDAQNAIDNLLVVAQNLDAEIPEFEILRQKIAGKKI
;
A
#
# COMPACT_ATOMS: atom_id res chain seq x y z
N MET A 1 -7.16 -11.65 -26.36
CA MET A 1 -6.86 -10.41 -25.61
C MET A 1 -5.51 -10.65 -24.95
N ASP A 2 -4.46 -10.27 -25.67
CA ASP A 2 -3.10 -10.30 -25.17
C ASP A 2 -3.03 -9.38 -23.95
N LYS A 3 -2.78 -9.95 -22.78
CA LYS A 3 -2.40 -9.18 -21.60
C LYS A 3 -0.97 -8.72 -21.88
N GLU A 4 -0.87 -7.55 -22.50
CA GLU A 4 0.38 -6.84 -22.74
C GLU A 4 1.07 -6.65 -21.38
N THR A 5 1.98 -7.56 -21.06
CA THR A 5 2.81 -7.54 -19.85
C THR A 5 3.91 -6.52 -20.16
N LYS A 6 3.57 -5.23 -20.08
CA LYS A 6 4.59 -4.19 -20.10
C LYS A 6 5.45 -4.39 -18.85
N PRO A 7 6.79 -4.39 -18.96
CA PRO A 7 7.62 -4.25 -17.79
C PRO A 7 7.28 -2.88 -17.19
N ALA A 8 6.60 -2.90 -16.05
CA ALA A 8 6.29 -1.68 -15.32
C ALA A 8 7.62 -1.09 -14.83
N THR A 9 8.03 0.02 -15.45
CA THR A 9 9.19 0.80 -15.01
C THR A 9 8.90 1.47 -13.66
N TYR A 10 9.94 1.85 -12.91
CA TYR A 10 9.77 2.61 -11.66
C TYR A 10 8.83 3.82 -11.81
N ASP A 11 8.98 4.61 -12.87
CA ASP A 11 8.09 5.76 -13.13
C ASP A 11 6.62 5.36 -13.26
N SER A 12 6.35 4.15 -13.79
CA SER A 12 4.99 3.61 -13.90
C SER A 12 4.43 3.21 -12.54
N VAL A 13 5.26 2.61 -11.67
CA VAL A 13 4.88 2.28 -10.28
C VAL A 13 4.53 3.54 -9.51
N ILE A 14 5.35 4.59 -9.65
CA ILE A 14 5.16 5.88 -8.99
C ILE A 14 3.85 6.52 -9.45
N ALA A 15 3.59 6.54 -10.76
CA ALA A 15 2.36 7.09 -11.30
C ALA A 15 1.11 6.31 -10.85
N GLU A 16 1.20 4.98 -10.77
CA GLU A 16 0.07 4.14 -10.36
C GLU A 16 -0.23 4.26 -8.86
N THR A 17 0.81 4.27 -8.03
CA THR A 17 0.67 4.51 -6.58
C THR A 17 0.11 5.91 -6.29
N ALA A 18 0.46 6.93 -7.08
CA ALA A 18 -0.10 8.27 -6.93
C ALA A 18 -1.60 8.36 -7.33
N THR A 19 -2.09 7.50 -8.23
CA THR A 19 -3.44 7.62 -8.83
C THR A 19 -4.47 6.61 -8.32
N ALA A 20 -4.04 5.54 -7.66
CA ALA A 20 -4.95 4.53 -7.13
C ALA A 20 -5.72 5.03 -5.88
N LYS A 21 -6.94 5.56 -6.06
CA LYS A 21 -8.00 5.72 -5.02
C LYS A 21 -9.33 6.17 -5.64
N PRO A 22 -10.46 5.47 -5.38
CA PRO A 22 -11.16 5.51 -4.08
C PRO A 22 -11.75 4.17 -3.56
N SER A 23 -11.84 3.12 -4.38
CA SER A 23 -12.64 1.92 -4.05
C SER A 23 -12.07 1.08 -2.90
N ARG A 24 -10.74 1.07 -2.73
CA ARG A 24 -10.05 0.34 -1.65
C ARG A 24 -10.31 0.97 -0.28
N GLU A 25 -10.24 2.30 -0.19
CA GLU A 25 -10.50 3.03 1.06
C GLU A 25 -11.94 2.84 1.56
N ILE A 26 -12.92 2.83 0.64
CA ILE A 26 -14.33 2.60 0.98
C ILE A 26 -14.53 1.19 1.57
N PHE A 27 -13.92 0.17 0.95
CA PHE A 27 -13.98 -1.20 1.46
C PHE A 27 -13.39 -1.29 2.88
N ILE A 28 -12.20 -0.73 3.10
CA ILE A 28 -11.52 -0.80 4.39
C ILE A 28 -12.27 -0.01 5.47
N GLN A 29 -12.79 1.16 5.14
CA GLN A 29 -13.61 1.96 6.05
C GLN A 29 -14.88 1.19 6.45
N THR A 30 -15.52 0.51 5.48
CA THR A 30 -16.69 -0.34 5.72
C THR A 30 -16.37 -1.50 6.66
N VAL A 31 -15.23 -2.17 6.44
CA VAL A 31 -14.75 -3.27 7.30
C VAL A 31 -14.45 -2.77 8.72
N ARG A 32 -13.86 -1.57 8.84
CA ARG A 32 -13.57 -0.90 10.13
C ARG A 32 -14.82 -0.56 10.93
N GLU A 33 -15.87 -0.08 10.27
CA GLU A 33 -17.11 0.32 10.94
C GLU A 33 -17.95 -0.87 11.43
N GLN A 34 -17.72 -2.07 10.88
CA GLN A 34 -18.54 -3.25 11.15
C GLN A 34 -17.89 -4.27 12.09
N LYS A 35 -16.58 -4.22 12.32
CA LYS A 35 -15.84 -5.27 13.04
C LYS A 35 -14.97 -4.73 14.18
N PRO A 36 -14.85 -5.45 15.32
CA PRO A 36 -13.85 -5.17 16.33
C PRO A 36 -12.43 -5.38 15.78
N GLU A 37 -11.44 -4.68 16.32
CA GLU A 37 -10.05 -4.61 15.80
C GLU A 37 -9.40 -5.99 15.54
N ASN A 38 -9.67 -6.99 16.37
CA ASN A 38 -9.12 -8.34 16.20
C ASN A 38 -9.70 -9.07 14.97
N GLU A 39 -10.96 -8.81 14.62
CA GLU A 39 -11.58 -9.33 13.39
C GLU A 39 -11.23 -8.49 12.16
N LEU A 40 -10.80 -7.25 12.37
CA LEU A 40 -10.35 -6.36 11.32
C LEU A 40 -9.10 -6.91 10.63
N ARG A 41 -8.11 -7.36 11.42
CA ARG A 41 -6.86 -7.93 10.88
C ARG A 41 -7.14 -9.17 10.02
N GLN A 42 -7.99 -10.08 10.49
CA GLN A 42 -8.40 -11.24 9.70
C GLN A 42 -9.18 -10.87 8.43
N ALA A 43 -10.06 -9.86 8.51
CA ALA A 43 -10.79 -9.39 7.33
C ALA A 43 -9.87 -8.68 6.31
N LEU A 44 -8.77 -8.09 6.77
CA LEU A 44 -7.75 -7.51 5.91
C LEU A 44 -6.82 -8.56 5.30
N ASP A 45 -6.63 -9.73 5.91
CA ASP A 45 -5.73 -10.76 5.37
C ASP A 45 -6.11 -11.16 3.95
N GLU A 46 -7.40 -11.38 3.66
CA GLU A 46 -7.86 -11.70 2.30
C GLU A 46 -7.54 -10.57 1.31
N PHE A 47 -7.68 -9.32 1.74
CA PHE A 47 -7.38 -8.15 0.93
C PHE A 47 -5.87 -7.98 0.71
N ILE A 48 -5.06 -8.23 1.73
CA ILE A 48 -3.59 -8.18 1.65
C ILE A 48 -3.08 -9.28 0.72
N HIS A 49 -3.66 -10.48 0.77
CA HIS A 49 -3.33 -11.54 -0.20
C HIS A 49 -3.67 -11.14 -1.63
N GLN A 50 -4.78 -10.43 -1.86
CA GLN A 50 -5.10 -9.89 -3.18
C GLN A 50 -4.10 -8.83 -3.61
N LEU A 51 -3.72 -7.90 -2.73
CA LEU A 51 -2.66 -6.91 -3.01
C LEU A 51 -1.34 -7.60 -3.36
N GLN A 52 -0.99 -8.68 -2.66
CA GLN A 52 0.20 -9.45 -2.94
C GLN A 52 0.15 -10.12 -4.31
N GLN A 53 -0.97 -10.76 -4.67
CA GLN A 53 -1.15 -11.36 -6.00
C GLN A 53 -1.12 -10.33 -7.13
N GLU A 54 -1.76 -9.18 -6.91
CA GLU A 54 -1.72 -8.07 -7.86
C GLU A 54 -0.29 -7.58 -8.02
N ALA A 55 0.42 -7.41 -6.91
CA ALA A 55 1.81 -7.00 -6.87
C ALA A 55 2.71 -7.94 -7.68
N ASP A 56 2.59 -9.24 -7.41
CA ASP A 56 3.35 -10.30 -8.06
C ASP A 56 3.01 -10.45 -9.56
N SER A 57 1.79 -10.06 -9.97
CA SER A 57 1.34 -10.19 -11.35
C SER A 57 1.71 -9.01 -12.25
N ALA A 58 1.90 -7.82 -11.67
CA ALA A 58 2.08 -6.58 -12.42
C ALA A 58 3.51 -6.03 -12.33
N TRP A 59 4.27 -6.35 -11.28
CA TRP A 59 5.62 -5.87 -11.07
C TRP A 59 6.57 -7.00 -10.69
N ALA A 60 7.87 -6.80 -10.93
CA ALA A 60 8.91 -7.72 -10.53
C ALA A 60 10.02 -6.96 -9.80
N GLY A 61 10.76 -7.64 -8.92
CA GLY A 61 11.88 -7.02 -8.21
C GLY A 61 11.46 -5.91 -7.24
N PRO A 62 12.31 -4.90 -7.00
CA PRO A 62 12.03 -3.86 -6.01
C PRO A 62 10.79 -3.01 -6.29
N GLU A 63 10.42 -2.86 -7.57
CA GLU A 63 9.19 -2.19 -8.05
C GLU A 63 7.94 -2.82 -7.43
N ARG A 64 7.93 -4.15 -7.34
CA ARG A 64 6.84 -4.92 -6.73
C ARG A 64 6.72 -4.57 -5.26
N ASP A 65 7.85 -4.51 -4.55
CA ASP A 65 7.86 -4.21 -3.13
C ASP A 65 7.49 -2.76 -2.85
N LEU A 66 7.87 -1.81 -3.71
CA LEU A 66 7.39 -0.43 -3.65
C LEU A 66 5.87 -0.36 -3.73
N TRP A 67 5.31 -0.93 -4.80
CA TRP A 67 3.86 -0.89 -5.02
C TRP A 67 3.10 -1.55 -3.86
N PHE A 68 3.56 -2.74 -3.45
CA PHE A 68 2.92 -3.51 -2.38
C PHE A 68 2.97 -2.77 -1.04
N ASN A 69 4.14 -2.29 -0.60
CA ASN A 69 4.27 -1.64 0.71
C ASN A 69 3.50 -0.31 0.76
N TYR A 70 3.43 0.43 -0.35
CA TYR A 70 2.62 1.64 -0.44
C TYR A 70 1.13 1.33 -0.22
N HIS A 71 0.59 0.35 -0.95
CA HIS A 71 -0.82 -0.02 -0.78
C HIS A 71 -1.12 -0.70 0.55
N LEU A 72 -0.16 -1.44 1.10
CA LEU A 72 -0.26 -2.04 2.42
C LEU A 72 -0.35 -0.95 3.50
N ALA A 73 0.52 0.06 3.45
CA ALA A 73 0.48 1.18 4.39
C ALA A 73 -0.84 1.97 4.31
N GLN A 74 -1.33 2.22 3.09
CA GLN A 74 -2.65 2.84 2.91
C GLN A 74 -3.78 1.99 3.50
N THR A 75 -3.67 0.67 3.32
CA THR A 75 -4.66 -0.29 3.81
C THR A 75 -4.77 -0.22 5.32
N TYR A 76 -3.64 -0.36 6.00
CA TYR A 76 -3.59 -0.28 7.46
C TYR A 76 -3.98 1.11 7.99
N ALA A 77 -3.56 2.18 7.32
CA ALA A 77 -3.95 3.54 7.70
C ALA A 77 -5.46 3.77 7.60
N ALA A 78 -6.12 3.27 6.54
CA ALA A 78 -7.57 3.35 6.41
C ALA A 78 -8.30 2.50 7.46
N ALA A 79 -7.70 1.35 7.82
CA ALA A 79 -8.21 0.47 8.87
C ALA A 79 -8.03 1.05 10.29
N GLY A 80 -7.22 2.10 10.45
CA GLY A 80 -6.85 2.64 11.75
C GLY A 80 -5.80 1.81 12.49
N LEU A 81 -5.15 0.87 11.80
CA LEU A 81 -4.06 0.06 12.31
C LEU A 81 -2.72 0.81 12.15
N TRP A 82 -2.55 1.86 12.94
CA TRP A 82 -1.48 2.84 12.73
C TRP A 82 -0.05 2.28 12.89
N GLU A 83 0.13 1.31 13.80
CA GLU A 83 1.45 0.67 14.00
C GLU A 83 1.83 -0.18 12.79
N ASP A 84 0.91 -0.98 12.26
CA ASP A 84 1.16 -1.78 11.04
C ASP A 84 1.35 -0.86 9.82
N ALA A 85 0.60 0.24 9.75
CA ALA A 85 0.77 1.24 8.70
C ALA A 85 2.15 1.90 8.74
N GLN A 86 2.67 2.19 9.92
CA GLN A 86 4.01 2.75 10.09
C GLN A 86 5.08 1.76 9.65
N ASN A 87 4.98 0.49 10.08
CA ASN A 87 5.91 -0.55 9.67
C ASN A 87 5.94 -0.74 8.14
N ALA A 88 4.78 -0.70 7.49
CA ALA A 88 4.68 -0.79 6.03
C ALA A 88 5.31 0.44 5.33
N ILE A 89 5.13 1.65 5.88
CA ILE A 89 5.79 2.86 5.38
C ILE A 89 7.31 2.82 5.57
N ASP A 90 7.79 2.32 6.70
CA ASP A 90 9.23 2.23 6.96
C ASP A 90 9.89 1.25 5.96
N ASN A 91 9.24 0.12 5.68
CA ASN A 91 9.65 -0.79 4.62
C ASN A 91 9.62 -0.13 3.24
N LEU A 92 8.56 0.62 2.93
CA LEU A 92 8.44 1.37 1.67
C LEU A 92 9.62 2.33 1.48
N LEU A 93 9.96 3.09 2.50
CA LEU A 93 11.05 4.09 2.45
C LEU A 93 12.42 3.43 2.31
N VAL A 94 12.65 2.27 2.96
CA VAL A 94 13.88 1.50 2.76
C VAL A 94 14.00 1.04 1.30
N VAL A 95 12.91 0.54 0.71
CA VAL A 95 12.92 0.12 -0.70
C VAL A 95 13.14 1.33 -1.61
N ALA A 96 12.43 2.45 -1.39
CA ALA A 96 12.58 3.67 -2.19
C ALA A 96 14.02 4.23 -2.12
N GLN A 97 14.62 4.22 -0.93
CA GLN A 97 16.00 4.66 -0.74
C GLN A 97 17.01 3.79 -1.49
N ASN A 98 16.82 2.46 -1.48
CA ASN A 98 17.68 1.54 -2.24
C ASN A 98 17.60 1.75 -3.76
N LEU A 99 16.58 2.45 -4.23
CA LEU A 99 16.30 2.71 -5.63
C LEU A 99 16.58 4.13 -6.06
N ASP A 100 17.09 4.96 -5.14
CA ASP A 100 17.29 6.40 -5.35
C ASP A 100 16.00 7.10 -5.84
N ALA A 101 14.84 6.61 -5.38
CA ALA A 101 13.53 7.09 -5.77
C ALA A 101 13.00 8.09 -4.73
N GLU A 102 12.94 9.36 -5.08
CA GLU A 102 12.30 10.40 -4.27
C GLU A 102 10.84 10.55 -4.69
N ILE A 103 9.92 10.02 -3.87
CA ILE A 103 8.48 10.04 -4.13
C ILE A 103 7.80 10.83 -3.01
N PRO A 104 7.48 12.12 -3.23
CA PRO A 104 6.91 13.01 -2.21
C PRO A 104 5.64 12.45 -1.55
N GLU A 105 4.84 11.68 -2.30
CA GLU A 105 3.63 11.02 -1.84
C GLU A 105 3.89 10.05 -0.69
N PHE A 106 5.06 9.41 -0.65
CA PHE A 106 5.42 8.48 0.42
C PHE A 106 5.68 9.23 1.73
N GLU A 107 6.36 10.38 1.66
CA GLU A 107 6.59 11.22 2.83
C GLU A 107 5.28 11.88 3.31
N ILE A 108 4.38 12.27 2.40
CA ILE A 108 3.03 12.75 2.76
C ILE A 108 2.25 11.65 3.50
N LEU A 109 2.29 10.41 3.00
CA LEU A 109 1.63 9.27 3.64
C LEU A 109 2.23 8.98 5.02
N ARG A 110 3.57 9.03 5.15
CA ARG A 110 4.28 8.89 6.43
C ARG A 110 3.83 9.94 7.43
N GLN A 111 3.80 11.22 7.04
CA GLN A 111 3.37 12.31 7.92
C GLN A 111 1.91 12.16 8.36
N LYS A 112 1.04 11.70 7.45
CA LYS A 112 -0.37 11.41 7.76
C LYS A 112 -0.50 10.30 8.81
N ILE A 113 0.26 9.22 8.68
CA ILE A 113 0.26 8.10 9.64
C ILE A 113 0.83 8.56 10.99
N ALA A 114 1.98 9.25 10.98
CA ALA A 114 2.62 9.77 12.19
C ALA A 114 1.72 10.75 12.97
N GLY A 115 1.00 11.64 12.26
CA GLY A 115 0.08 12.61 12.87
C GLY A 115 -1.22 12.02 13.42
N LYS A 116 -1.51 10.74 13.17
CA LYS A 116 -2.68 10.01 13.70
C LYS A 116 -2.35 9.12 14.90
N LYS A 117 -1.07 8.97 15.25
CA LYS A 117 -0.60 8.35 16.49
C LYS A 117 -0.74 9.36 17.65
N ILE A 118 -1.97 9.72 18.02
CA ILE A 118 -2.29 10.55 19.20
C ILE A 118 -3.48 9.95 19.92
#